data_AF-K1U4T9-F1
#
_entry.id   AF-K1U4T9-F1
#
_cell.length_a   1.000
_cell.length_b   1.000
_cell.length_c   1.000
_cell.angle_alpha   90.00
_cell.angle_beta   90.00
_cell.angle_gamma   90.00
#
_symmetry.space_group_name_H-M   'P 1'
#
loop_
_entity.id
_entity.type
_entity.pdbx_description
1 polymer ?
#
loop_
_entity_poly.entity_id
_entity_poly.type
_entity_poly.pdbx_seq_one_letter_code
_entity_poly.pdbx_strand_id
1 'polypeptide(L)'
;LEAEGKTAALNTQISNVVVTGDDVEQLIPENSNVEITLHVDSSEMMTMEVYFPSVDFTVKKELDLSKRESSEDAIMWVNKELGSAQRSIEALLSSGISVEELTKELDAVKELASSRNDPMRTMSNLKELLRKIEELDDSTEWQRVERELREEFDRLENAQNELGNDKSALLVNQIRGQVDNVIRVKDAKLGREILE
;
A
#
# COMPACT_ATOMS: atom_id res chain seq x y z
N LEU A 1 1.37 -4.89 -12.14
CA LEU A 1 -0.06 -4.82 -11.74
C LEU A 1 -0.23 -4.74 -10.22
N GLU A 2 0.67 -5.29 -9.38
CA GLU A 2 0.58 -5.21 -7.90
C GLU A 2 0.76 -3.80 -7.27
N ALA A 3 0.98 -2.75 -8.06
CA ALA A 3 1.28 -1.40 -7.57
C ALA A 3 0.14 -0.40 -7.77
N GLU A 4 -0.96 -0.80 -8.44
CA GLU A 4 -2.10 0.09 -8.67
C GLU A 4 -2.93 0.17 -7.39
N GLY A 5 -3.04 1.37 -6.81
CA GLY A 5 -3.77 1.61 -5.55
C GLY A 5 -2.92 1.57 -4.28
N LYS A 6 -1.68 1.05 -4.31
CA LYS A 6 -0.79 1.00 -3.14
C LYS A 6 0.01 2.27 -2.96
N THR A 7 0.35 2.64 -1.72
CA THR A 7 1.13 3.86 -1.45
C THR A 7 2.53 3.75 -2.04
N ALA A 8 2.80 4.50 -3.12
CA ALA A 8 4.09 4.51 -3.80
C ALA A 8 5.26 4.90 -2.88
N ALA A 9 5.00 5.72 -1.84
CA ALA A 9 5.99 6.11 -0.84
C ALA A 9 6.47 4.95 0.06
N LEU A 10 5.76 3.82 0.09
CA LEU A 10 6.20 2.61 0.78
C LEU A 10 7.17 1.77 -0.06
N ASN A 11 7.37 2.12 -1.33
CA ASN A 11 8.40 1.52 -2.16
C ASN A 11 9.70 2.32 -2.02
N THR A 12 10.81 1.64 -1.79
CA THR A 12 12.13 2.27 -1.77
C THR A 12 12.70 2.21 -3.18
N GLN A 13 12.94 3.36 -3.79
CA GLN A 13 13.73 3.42 -5.02
C GLN A 13 15.18 3.10 -4.66
N ILE A 14 15.68 1.97 -5.17
CA ILE A 14 17.02 1.48 -4.84
C ILE A 14 18.07 2.08 -5.78
N SER A 15 17.81 2.08 -7.09
CA SER A 15 18.69 2.69 -8.08
C SER A 15 18.00 2.81 -9.44
N ASN A 16 18.58 3.61 -10.34
CA ASN A 16 18.21 3.64 -11.76
C ASN A 16 19.37 3.06 -12.56
N VAL A 17 19.07 2.09 -13.42
CA VAL A 17 20.07 1.51 -14.34
C VAL A 17 19.70 1.87 -15.77
N VAL A 18 20.68 2.42 -16.49
CA VAL A 18 20.56 2.77 -17.91
C VAL A 18 21.56 1.92 -18.68
N VAL A 19 21.08 1.24 -19.71
CA VAL A 19 21.89 0.54 -20.71
C VAL A 19 21.81 1.34 -22.00
N THR A 20 22.95 1.82 -22.50
CA THR A 20 23.03 2.60 -23.74
C THR A 20 23.67 1.79 -24.86
N GLY A 21 23.68 2.35 -26.08
CA GLY A 21 24.37 1.74 -27.22
C GLY A 21 25.88 1.57 -27.01
N ASP A 22 26.49 2.33 -26.10
CA ASP A 22 27.92 2.21 -25.77
C ASP A 22 28.20 0.99 -24.87
N ASP A 23 27.17 0.45 -24.21
CA ASP A 23 27.29 -0.73 -23.35
C ASP A 23 27.19 -2.05 -24.13
N VAL A 24 26.87 -1.98 -25.42
CA VAL A 24 26.62 -3.15 -26.27
C VAL A 24 27.53 -3.11 -27.50
N GLU A 25 28.28 -4.18 -27.73
CA GLU A 25 29.23 -4.25 -28.85
C GLU A 25 28.55 -4.56 -30.20
N GLN A 26 27.23 -4.75 -30.18
CA GLN A 26 26.45 -5.28 -31.29
C GLN A 26 25.13 -4.54 -31.43
N LEU A 27 24.62 -4.50 -32.66
CA LEU A 27 23.34 -3.88 -32.97
C LEU A 27 22.21 -4.80 -32.48
N ILE A 28 21.42 -4.30 -31.53
CA ILE A 28 20.27 -5.02 -30.98
C ILE A 28 19.03 -4.64 -31.81
N PRO A 29 18.33 -5.62 -32.42
CA PRO A 29 17.10 -5.36 -33.16
C PRO A 29 16.03 -4.71 -32.29
N GLU A 30 15.18 -3.89 -32.91
CA GLU A 30 13.97 -3.40 -32.25
C GLU A 30 13.06 -4.57 -31.86
N ASN A 31 12.36 -4.44 -30.73
CA ASN A 31 11.47 -5.47 -30.18
C ASN A 31 12.18 -6.78 -29.78
N SER A 32 13.49 -6.77 -29.55
CA SER A 32 14.19 -7.89 -28.93
C SER A 32 13.74 -8.10 -27.47
N ASN A 33 13.64 -9.36 -27.08
CA ASN A 33 13.44 -9.73 -25.68
C ASN A 33 14.69 -9.42 -24.85
N VAL A 34 14.47 -9.12 -23.57
CA VAL A 34 15.52 -8.86 -22.60
C VAL A 34 15.22 -9.67 -21.35
N GLU A 35 16.23 -10.37 -20.84
CA GLU A 35 16.16 -11.09 -19.57
C GLU A 35 16.97 -10.33 -18.53
N ILE A 36 16.34 -10.01 -17.39
CA ILE A 36 16.98 -9.22 -16.32
C ILE A 36 17.14 -10.13 -15.11
N THR A 37 18.38 -10.26 -14.64
CA THR A 37 18.71 -10.99 -13.41
C THR A 37 19.36 -10.05 -12.42
N LEU A 38 18.82 -9.99 -11.20
CA LEU A 38 19.40 -9.22 -10.11
C LEU A 38 20.11 -10.18 -9.14
N HIS A 39 21.41 -10.01 -8.99
CA HIS A 39 22.23 -10.72 -8.01
C HIS A 39 22.39 -9.86 -6.76
N VAL A 40 22.18 -10.46 -5.60
CA VAL A 40 22.40 -9.84 -4.28
C VAL A 40 23.40 -10.70 -3.54
N ASP A 41 24.55 -10.13 -3.19
CA ASP A 41 25.56 -10.84 -2.40
C ASP A 41 25.40 -10.58 -0.89
N SER A 42 26.14 -11.35 -0.09
CA SER A 42 26.11 -11.23 1.38
C SER A 42 26.70 -9.92 1.92
N SER A 43 27.34 -9.11 1.07
CA SER A 43 27.84 -7.77 1.40
C SER A 43 26.85 -6.66 1.04
N GLU A 44 25.62 -7.03 0.66
CA GLU A 44 24.56 -6.14 0.16
C GLU A 44 24.89 -5.43 -1.16
N MET A 45 25.95 -5.84 -1.85
CA MET A 45 26.25 -5.32 -3.17
C MET A 45 25.30 -5.99 -4.17
N MET A 46 24.66 -5.16 -4.99
CA MET A 46 23.70 -5.60 -5.99
C MET A 46 24.29 -5.45 -7.39
N THR A 47 24.27 -6.53 -8.17
CA THR A 47 24.70 -6.52 -9.57
C THR A 47 23.51 -6.94 -10.44
N MET A 48 23.17 -6.11 -11.42
CA MET A 48 22.15 -6.46 -12.41
C MET A 48 22.80 -6.93 -13.70
N GLU A 49 22.36 -8.09 -14.18
CA GLU A 49 22.70 -8.65 -15.47
C GLU A 49 21.51 -8.49 -16.40
N VAL A 50 21.75 -7.88 -17.56
CA VAL A 50 20.78 -7.67 -18.61
C VAL A 50 21.24 -8.50 -19.81
N TYR A 51 20.59 -9.65 -20.00
CA TYR A 51 20.88 -10.58 -21.08
C TYR A 51 19.98 -10.32 -22.28
N PHE A 52 20.58 -10.31 -23.46
CA PHE A 52 19.93 -10.11 -24.75
C PHE A 52 20.01 -11.42 -25.57
N PRO A 53 19.00 -12.29 -25.51
CA PRO A 53 19.04 -13.61 -26.16
C PRO A 53 19.24 -13.55 -27.67
N SER A 54 18.78 -12.47 -28.33
CA SER A 54 18.89 -12.30 -29.79
C SER A 54 20.33 -12.21 -30.29
N VAL A 55 21.26 -11.77 -29.44
CA VAL A 55 22.67 -11.51 -29.79
C VAL A 55 23.64 -12.23 -28.85
N ASP A 56 23.10 -13.09 -27.98
CA ASP A 56 23.82 -13.83 -26.95
C ASP A 56 24.82 -12.95 -26.18
N PHE A 57 24.33 -11.83 -25.64
CA PHE A 57 25.16 -10.82 -24.99
C PHE A 57 24.58 -10.40 -23.63
N THR A 58 25.45 -10.20 -22.64
CA THR A 58 25.05 -9.77 -21.29
C THR A 58 25.75 -8.47 -20.91
N VAL A 59 24.96 -7.47 -20.54
CA VAL A 59 25.45 -6.24 -19.89
C VAL A 59 25.40 -6.44 -18.39
N LYS A 60 26.51 -6.20 -17.69
CA LYS A 60 26.55 -6.16 -16.22
C LYS A 60 26.60 -4.72 -15.74
N LYS A 61 25.74 -4.38 -14.79
CA LYS A 61 25.73 -3.06 -14.13
C LYS A 61 25.76 -3.26 -12.63
N GLU A 62 26.76 -2.66 -12.00
CA GLU A 62 26.76 -2.52 -10.54
C GLU A 62 25.74 -1.45 -10.16
N LEU A 63 24.90 -1.75 -9.17
CA LEU A 63 23.96 -0.77 -8.65
C LEU A 63 24.68 0.10 -7.64
N ASP A 64 24.80 1.38 -7.97
CA ASP A 64 25.24 2.37 -7.00
C ASP A 64 24.12 2.64 -5.99
N LEU A 65 24.34 2.14 -4.77
CA LEU A 65 23.46 2.30 -3.62
C LEU A 65 23.77 3.57 -2.81
N SER A 66 24.72 4.40 -3.25
CA SER A 66 25.08 5.66 -2.56
C SER A 66 23.96 6.69 -2.54
N LYS A 67 22.94 6.52 -3.40
CA LYS A 67 21.70 7.32 -3.42
C LYS A 67 20.65 6.85 -2.41
N ARG A 68 20.94 5.85 -1.56
CA ARG A 68 20.07 5.48 -0.44
C ARG A 68 19.76 6.73 0.39
N GLU A 69 18.52 6.81 0.90
CA GLU A 69 18.10 7.84 1.86
C GLU A 69 19.17 7.94 2.97
N SER A 70 19.56 9.15 3.39
CA SER A 70 20.57 9.26 4.44
C SER A 70 20.03 8.67 5.75
N SER A 71 20.92 8.27 6.67
CA SER A 71 20.50 7.83 8.01
C SER A 71 19.67 8.90 8.73
N GLU A 72 19.93 10.18 8.48
CA GLU A 72 19.13 11.29 9.05
C GLU A 72 17.73 11.36 8.44
N ASP A 73 17.62 11.23 7.10
CA ASP A 73 16.33 11.20 6.41
C ASP A 73 15.48 10.02 6.86
N ALA A 74 16.09 8.84 7.00
CA ALA A 74 15.43 7.63 7.50
C ALA A 74 14.89 7.83 8.93
N ILE A 75 15.69 8.42 9.84
CA ILE A 75 15.24 8.74 11.21
C ILE A 75 14.06 9.71 11.19
N MET A 76 14.14 10.77 10.39
CA MET A 76 13.05 11.75 10.27
C MET A 76 11.77 11.11 9.77
N TRP A 77 11.85 10.30 8.71
CA TRP A 77 10.72 9.60 8.14
C TRP A 77 10.10 8.61 9.14
N VAL A 78 10.92 7.80 9.82
CA VAL A 78 10.46 6.83 10.82
C VAL A 78 9.69 7.52 11.95
N ASN A 79 10.25 8.60 12.52
CA ASN A 79 9.59 9.32 13.61
C ASN A 79 8.23 9.90 13.20
N LYS A 80 8.11 10.33 11.94
CA LYS A 80 6.86 10.84 11.38
C LYS A 80 5.84 9.71 11.18
N GLU A 81 6.24 8.62 10.54
CA GLU A 81 5.30 7.59 10.10
C GLU A 81 4.94 6.56 11.18
N LEU A 82 5.71 6.44 12.26
CA LEU A 82 5.32 5.65 13.43
C LEU A 82 3.95 6.07 13.99
N GLY A 83 3.68 7.37 14.01
CA GLY A 83 2.38 7.90 14.44
C GLY A 83 1.25 7.62 13.45
N SER A 84 1.56 7.51 12.15
CA SER A 84 0.60 7.07 11.13
C SER A 84 0.26 5.60 11.31
N ALA A 85 1.26 4.73 11.43
CA ALA A 85 1.07 3.29 11.64
C ALA A 85 0.22 3.00 12.88
N GLN A 86 0.50 3.68 14.00
CA GLN A 86 -0.28 3.52 15.23
C GLN A 86 -1.74 3.90 15.04
N ARG A 87 -2.03 5.07 14.42
CA ARG A 87 -3.41 5.52 14.18
C ARG A 87 -4.17 4.57 13.26
N SER A 88 -3.52 4.05 12.22
CA SER A 88 -4.16 3.08 11.31
C SER A 88 -4.51 1.77 12.02
N ILE A 89 -3.60 1.25 12.85
CA ILE A 89 -3.87 0.06 13.69
C ILE A 89 -5.03 0.31 14.65
N GLU A 90 -5.07 1.48 15.31
CA GLU A 90 -6.16 1.85 16.22
C GLU A 90 -7.51 1.97 15.49
N ALA A 91 -7.53 2.49 14.26
CA ALA A 91 -8.73 2.58 13.43
C ALA A 91 -9.25 1.20 12.97
N LEU A 92 -8.34 0.28 12.62
CA LEU A 92 -8.70 -1.11 12.31
C LEU A 92 -9.28 -1.81 13.55
N LEU A 93 -8.65 -1.64 14.70
CA LEU A 93 -9.11 -2.22 15.97
C LEU A 93 -10.49 -1.69 16.36
N SER A 94 -10.72 -0.37 16.26
CA SER A 94 -12.03 0.23 16.58
C SER A 94 -13.13 -0.24 15.62
N SER A 95 -12.75 -0.62 14.40
CA SER A 95 -13.64 -1.25 13.43
C SER A 95 -13.92 -2.74 13.70
N GLY A 96 -13.30 -3.31 14.74
CA GLY A 96 -13.45 -4.72 15.13
C GLY A 96 -12.55 -5.68 14.36
N ILE A 97 -11.49 -5.19 13.72
CA ILE A 97 -10.49 -6.01 13.03
C ILE A 97 -9.39 -6.43 14.02
N SER A 98 -8.97 -7.69 13.95
CA SER A 98 -7.87 -8.25 14.72
C SER A 98 -6.54 -7.69 14.22
N VAL A 99 -5.74 -7.13 15.14
CA VAL A 99 -4.49 -6.40 14.83
C VAL A 99 -3.32 -6.80 15.75
N GLU A 100 -3.43 -7.93 16.44
CA GLU A 100 -2.46 -8.38 17.44
C GLU A 100 -1.06 -8.52 16.86
N GLU A 101 -0.94 -9.08 15.65
CA GLU A 101 0.33 -9.24 14.94
C GLU A 101 0.93 -7.88 14.53
N LEU A 102 0.11 -7.00 13.94
CA LEU A 102 0.55 -5.64 13.54
C LEU A 102 0.99 -4.80 14.74
N THR A 103 0.32 -4.96 15.89
CA THR A 103 0.68 -4.27 17.14
C THR A 103 2.03 -4.76 17.65
N LYS A 104 2.25 -6.07 17.64
CA LYS A 104 3.54 -6.66 18.05
C LYS A 104 4.68 -6.23 17.13
N GLU A 105 4.45 -6.19 15.83
CA GLU A 105 5.42 -5.68 14.85
C GLU A 105 5.71 -4.19 15.08
N LEU A 106 4.68 -3.37 15.34
CA LEU A 106 4.85 -1.95 15.64
C LEU A 106 5.72 -1.73 16.89
N ASP A 107 5.49 -2.51 17.95
CA ASP A 107 6.29 -2.41 19.18
C ASP A 107 7.75 -2.78 18.93
N ALA A 108 8.02 -3.83 18.16
CA ALA A 108 9.38 -4.18 17.76
C ALA A 108 10.06 -3.07 16.94
N VAL A 109 9.33 -2.41 16.04
CA VAL A 109 9.84 -1.26 15.28
C VAL A 109 10.11 -0.05 16.18
N LYS A 110 9.24 0.22 17.17
CA LYS A 110 9.43 1.30 18.15
C LYS A 110 10.65 1.06 19.03
N GLU A 111 10.89 -0.17 19.46
CA GLU A 111 12.09 -0.55 20.21
C GLU A 111 13.37 -0.32 19.38
N LEU A 112 13.35 -0.78 18.11
CA LEU A 112 14.48 -0.59 17.20
C LEU A 112 14.75 0.90 16.93
N ALA A 113 13.71 1.68 16.65
CA ALA A 113 13.81 3.13 16.44
C ALA A 113 14.40 3.85 17.67
N SER A 114 14.02 3.42 18.87
CA SER A 114 14.50 3.98 20.14
C SER A 114 15.98 3.70 20.38
N SER A 115 16.49 2.56 19.91
CA SER A 115 17.91 2.21 20.00
C SER A 115 18.81 3.09 19.12
N ARG A 116 18.23 3.76 18.10
CA ARG A 116 18.94 4.50 17.03
C ARG A 116 20.02 3.70 16.29
N ASN A 117 20.04 2.38 16.49
CA ASN A 117 20.88 1.47 15.73
C ASN A 117 20.18 1.12 14.43
N ASP A 118 20.91 1.17 13.33
CA ASP A 118 20.43 0.79 12.00
C ASP A 118 19.10 1.47 11.56
N PRO A 119 19.15 2.80 11.31
CA PRO A 119 17.98 3.55 10.84
C PRO A 119 17.36 3.01 9.56
N MET A 120 18.19 2.44 8.67
CA MET A 120 17.76 1.91 7.39
C MET A 120 16.90 0.66 7.57
N ARG A 121 17.33 -0.25 8.44
CA ARG A 121 16.53 -1.42 8.81
C ARG A 121 15.24 -1.03 9.51
N THR A 122 15.29 -0.04 10.42
CA THR A 122 14.09 0.47 11.09
C THR A 122 13.07 1.00 10.07
N MET A 123 13.53 1.79 9.10
CA MET A 123 12.70 2.30 8.01
C MET A 123 12.13 1.18 7.15
N SER A 124 12.94 0.19 6.79
CA SER A 124 12.49 -0.97 6.00
C SER A 124 11.39 -1.75 6.71
N ASN A 125 11.58 -2.05 8.00
CA ASN A 125 10.59 -2.76 8.81
C ASN A 125 9.28 -1.95 8.93
N LEU A 126 9.38 -0.63 9.12
CA LEU A 126 8.19 0.22 9.19
C LEU A 126 7.46 0.29 7.84
N LYS A 127 8.18 0.37 6.71
CA LYS A 127 7.58 0.30 5.37
C LYS A 127 6.85 -1.02 5.16
N GLU A 128 7.43 -2.14 5.59
CA GLU A 128 6.78 -3.45 5.52
C GLU A 128 5.49 -3.49 6.37
N LEU A 129 5.57 -3.04 7.62
CA LEU A 129 4.40 -2.95 8.52
C LEU A 129 3.28 -2.11 7.90
N LEU A 130 3.61 -0.94 7.34
CA LEU A 130 2.62 -0.07 6.68
C LEU A 130 1.94 -0.75 5.49
N ARG A 131 2.67 -1.57 4.71
CA ARG A 131 2.06 -2.36 3.62
C ARG A 131 1.10 -3.41 4.14
N LYS A 132 1.43 -4.10 5.24
CA LYS A 132 0.54 -5.07 5.88
C LYS A 132 -0.73 -4.39 6.42
N ILE A 133 -0.58 -3.18 6.98
CA ILE A 133 -1.72 -2.36 7.41
C ILE A 133 -2.61 -2.02 6.21
N GLU A 134 -2.05 -1.51 5.10
CA GLU A 134 -2.81 -1.18 3.89
C GLU A 134 -3.55 -2.41 3.34
N GLU A 135 -2.87 -3.55 3.24
CA GLU A 135 -3.48 -4.79 2.75
C GLU A 135 -4.63 -5.27 3.65
N LEU A 136 -4.50 -5.13 4.97
CA LEU A 136 -5.57 -5.47 5.90
C LEU A 136 -6.74 -4.48 5.83
N ASP A 137 -6.45 -3.19 5.67
CA ASP A 137 -7.46 -2.15 5.53
C ASP A 137 -8.28 -2.35 4.24
N ASP A 138 -7.61 -2.52 3.10
CA ASP A 138 -8.20 -2.76 1.78
C ASP A 138 -9.05 -4.05 1.77
N SER A 139 -8.49 -5.15 2.29
CA SER A 139 -9.19 -6.45 2.28
C SER A 139 -10.42 -6.48 3.18
N THR A 140 -10.51 -5.57 4.16
CA THR A 140 -11.64 -5.48 5.11
C THR A 140 -12.52 -4.25 4.90
N GLU A 141 -12.17 -3.34 3.98
CA GLU A 141 -12.89 -2.08 3.77
C GLU A 141 -14.36 -2.31 3.40
N TRP A 142 -14.61 -3.16 2.39
CA TRP A 142 -15.97 -3.44 1.93
C TRP A 142 -16.87 -3.96 3.06
N GLN A 143 -16.36 -4.91 3.86
CA GLN A 143 -17.14 -5.50 4.96
C GLN A 143 -17.52 -4.46 6.01
N ARG A 144 -16.61 -3.52 6.31
CA ARG A 144 -16.86 -2.43 7.25
C ARG A 144 -17.90 -1.46 6.69
N VAL A 145 -17.73 -1.03 5.44
CA VAL A 145 -18.67 -0.13 4.74
C VAL A 145 -20.05 -0.75 4.62
N GLU A 146 -20.14 -2.02 4.24
CA GLU A 146 -21.42 -2.73 4.13
C GLU A 146 -22.17 -2.79 5.46
N ARG A 147 -21.46 -3.10 6.55
CA ARG A 147 -22.06 -3.12 7.90
C ARG A 147 -22.60 -1.74 8.26
N GLU A 148 -21.81 -0.69 8.09
CA GLU A 148 -22.19 0.68 8.42
C GLU A 148 -23.37 1.18 7.58
N LEU A 149 -23.36 0.91 6.27
CA LEU A 149 -24.48 1.22 5.38
C LEU A 149 -25.78 0.57 5.86
N ARG A 150 -25.73 -0.70 6.25
CA ARG A 150 -26.92 -1.42 6.74
C ARG A 150 -27.42 -0.83 8.06
N GLU A 151 -26.51 -0.61 9.01
CA GLU A 151 -26.87 -0.06 10.33
C GLU A 151 -27.47 1.35 10.24
N GLU A 152 -26.87 2.25 9.46
CA GLU A 152 -27.36 3.62 9.30
C GLU A 152 -28.63 3.69 8.44
N PHE A 153 -28.75 2.83 7.42
CA PHE A 153 -29.97 2.75 6.63
C PHE A 153 -31.14 2.20 7.46
N ASP A 154 -30.92 1.18 8.29
CA ASP A 154 -31.94 0.67 9.21
C ASP A 154 -32.40 1.77 10.19
N ARG A 155 -31.48 2.60 10.69
CA ARG A 155 -31.82 3.77 11.53
C ARG A 155 -32.66 4.79 10.77
N LEU A 156 -32.31 5.08 9.52
CA LEU A 156 -33.06 5.99 8.66
C LEU A 156 -34.48 5.47 8.39
N GLU A 157 -34.63 4.18 8.11
CA GLU A 157 -35.94 3.56 7.89
C GLU A 157 -36.82 3.63 9.15
N ASN A 158 -36.24 3.37 10.33
CA ASN A 158 -36.96 3.48 11.59
C ASN A 158 -37.41 4.93 11.85
N ALA A 159 -36.53 5.91 11.66
CA ALA A 159 -36.88 7.33 11.80
C ALA A 159 -37.99 7.76 10.83
N GLN A 160 -37.96 7.27 9.59
CA GLN A 160 -39.01 7.50 8.60
C GLN A 160 -40.35 6.89 9.01
N ASN A 161 -40.35 5.67 9.57
CA ASN A 161 -41.57 5.01 10.03
C ASN A 161 -42.18 5.71 11.25
N GLU A 162 -41.35 6.25 12.15
CA GLU A 162 -41.81 6.89 13.38
C GLU A 162 -42.25 8.34 13.18
N LEU A 163 -41.53 9.11 12.35
CA LEU A 163 -41.64 10.58 12.28
C LEU A 163 -41.82 11.11 10.84
N GLY A 164 -41.74 10.25 9.85
CA GLY A 164 -41.71 10.64 8.44
C GLY A 164 -43.07 11.01 7.85
N ASN A 165 -43.01 11.54 6.63
CA ASN A 165 -44.15 11.89 5.79
C ASN A 165 -43.88 11.45 4.34
N ASP A 166 -44.83 11.67 3.43
CA ASP A 166 -44.72 11.23 2.03
C ASP A 166 -43.49 11.78 1.30
N LYS A 167 -43.07 13.02 1.61
CA LYS A 167 -41.89 13.63 0.96
C LYS A 167 -40.60 12.97 1.41
N SER A 168 -40.48 12.70 2.71
CA SER A 168 -39.31 12.01 3.27
C SER A 168 -39.30 10.53 2.88
N ALA A 169 -40.47 9.90 2.72
CA ALA A 169 -40.58 8.54 2.19
C ALA A 169 -40.00 8.41 0.78
N LEU A 170 -40.22 9.41 -0.09
CA LEU A 170 -39.62 9.42 -1.44
C LEU A 170 -38.09 9.48 -1.39
N LEU A 171 -37.52 10.29 -0.50
CA LEU A 171 -36.06 10.40 -0.32
C LEU A 171 -35.46 9.09 0.23
N VAL A 172 -36.08 8.50 1.25
CA VAL A 172 -35.63 7.22 1.82
C VAL A 172 -35.69 6.10 0.79
N ASN A 173 -36.73 6.05 -0.05
CA ASN A 173 -36.81 5.09 -1.16
C ASN A 173 -35.70 5.27 -2.20
N GLN A 174 -35.31 6.52 -2.49
CA GLN A 174 -34.18 6.80 -3.38
C GLN A 174 -32.86 6.30 -2.77
N ILE A 175 -32.63 6.61 -1.49
CA ILE A 175 -31.43 6.16 -0.75
C ILE A 175 -31.39 4.63 -0.71
N ARG A 176 -32.53 3.95 -0.50
CA ARG A 176 -32.62 2.47 -0.56
C ARG A 176 -32.06 1.93 -1.87
N GLY A 177 -32.48 2.51 -2.99
CA GLY A 177 -31.99 2.11 -4.32
C GLY A 177 -30.49 2.32 -4.49
N GLN A 178 -29.94 3.38 -3.91
CA GLN A 178 -28.49 3.65 -3.92
C GLN A 178 -27.73 2.62 -3.06
N VAL A 179 -28.20 2.37 -1.83
CA VAL A 179 -27.63 1.37 -0.90
C VAL A 179 -27.66 -0.03 -1.51
N ASP A 180 -28.80 -0.47 -2.05
CA ASP A 180 -28.95 -1.77 -2.70
C ASP A 180 -27.99 -1.92 -3.90
N ASN A 181 -27.85 -0.86 -4.69
CA ASN A 181 -26.93 -0.89 -5.82
C ASN A 181 -25.48 -1.01 -5.37
N VAL A 182 -25.06 -0.23 -4.37
CA VAL A 182 -23.71 -0.30 -3.80
C VAL A 182 -23.40 -1.68 -3.22
N ILE A 183 -24.31 -2.23 -2.43
CA ILE A 183 -24.18 -3.58 -1.86
C ILE A 183 -24.00 -4.63 -2.96
N ARG A 184 -24.71 -4.48 -4.08
CA ARG A 184 -24.59 -5.38 -5.22
C ARG A 184 -23.26 -5.28 -5.93
N VAL A 185 -22.73 -4.06 -6.15
CA VAL A 185 -21.46 -3.86 -6.87
C VAL A 185 -20.23 -3.97 -5.97
N LYS A 186 -20.42 -3.97 -4.64
CA LYS A 186 -19.38 -4.05 -3.61
C LYS A 186 -18.31 -2.97 -3.76
N ASP A 187 -18.76 -1.76 -4.07
CA ASP A 187 -17.89 -0.60 -4.24
C ASP A 187 -17.80 0.16 -2.91
N ALA A 188 -16.69 -0.01 -2.20
CA ALA A 188 -16.46 0.61 -0.90
C ALA A 188 -16.45 2.14 -1.00
N LYS A 189 -15.90 2.69 -2.08
CA LYS A 189 -15.83 4.14 -2.31
C LYS A 189 -17.22 4.71 -2.51
N LEU A 190 -18.03 4.10 -3.38
CA LEU A 190 -19.42 4.54 -3.58
C LEU A 190 -20.24 4.37 -2.29
N GLY A 191 -19.95 3.36 -1.47
CA GLY A 191 -20.57 3.19 -0.17
C GLY A 191 -20.23 4.29 0.84
N ARG A 192 -18.98 4.76 0.87
CA ARG A 192 -18.58 5.92 1.67
C ARG A 192 -19.31 7.19 1.23
N GLU A 193 -19.45 7.43 -0.07
CA GLU A 193 -20.18 8.59 -0.62
C GLU A 193 -21.67 8.59 -0.23
N ILE A 194 -22.28 7.43 0.01
CA ILE A 194 -23.68 7.35 0.48
C ILE A 194 -23.81 7.65 1.98
N LEU A 195 -22.77 7.36 2.76
CA LEU A 195 -22.75 7.57 4.21
C LEU A 195 -22.51 9.04 4.62
N GLU A 196 -21.94 9.86 3.73
CA GLU A 196 -21.72 11.31 3.93
C GLU A 196 -22.99 12.16 3.72
#